data_AF-A0A5B9PM13-F1
#
_entry.id   AF-A0A5B9PM13-F1
#
_cell.length_a   1.000
_cell.length_b   1.000
_cell.length_c   1.000
_cell.angle_alpha   90.00
_cell.angle_beta   90.00
_cell.angle_gamma   90.00
#
_symmetry.space_group_name_H-M   'P 1'
#
loop_
_entity.id
_entity.type
_entity.pdbx_description
1 polymer ?
#
loop_
_entity_poly.entity_id
_entity_poly.type
_entity_poly.pdbx_seq_one_letter_code
_entity_poly.pdbx_strand_id
1 'polypeptide(L)'
;MNVYNGSSKSKVECAVDGSTDWQIIEQKEAPDPNFTRMYKLESQVQPPIEPKLTSPKKSMHLWHGTLPTDLEPGTHLLRVRATDMHGRVFYGQRTFRVAN
;
A
#
# COMPACT_ATOMS: atom_id res chain seq x y z
N MET A 1 -0.97 1.13 0.55
CA MET A 1 -1.33 -0.24 0.10
C MET A 1 -1.38 -0.28 -1.42
N ASN A 2 -1.20 -1.47 -2.00
CA ASN A 2 -1.32 -1.66 -3.45
C ASN A 2 -2.56 -2.52 -3.73
N VAL A 3 -3.56 -1.96 -4.42
CA VAL A 3 -4.77 -2.70 -4.84
C VAL A 3 -4.75 -2.81 -6.36
N TYR A 4 -4.24 -3.93 -6.85
CA TYR A 4 -4.18 -4.20 -8.28
C TYR A 4 -5.58 -4.28 -8.90
N ASN A 5 -5.73 -3.68 -10.08
CA ASN A 5 -7.01 -3.56 -10.79
C ASN A 5 -8.11 -2.78 -10.03
N GLY A 6 -7.74 -1.99 -9.02
CA GLY A 6 -8.63 -0.98 -8.45
C GLY A 6 -8.75 0.24 -9.37
N SER A 7 -9.84 0.99 -9.22
CA SER A 7 -10.09 2.24 -9.95
C SER A 7 -10.55 3.33 -8.99
N SER A 8 -10.74 4.55 -9.49
CA SER A 8 -11.37 5.64 -8.72
C SER A 8 -12.80 5.33 -8.27
N LYS A 9 -13.44 4.30 -8.85
CA LYS A 9 -14.75 3.80 -8.44
C LYS A 9 -14.68 2.72 -7.36
N SER A 10 -13.48 2.27 -6.98
CA SER A 10 -13.29 1.28 -5.93
C SER A 10 -13.33 1.95 -4.57
N LYS A 11 -14.10 1.39 -3.64
CA LYS A 11 -14.09 1.79 -2.23
C LYS A 11 -13.09 0.92 -1.49
N VAL A 12 -12.04 1.52 -0.92
CA VAL A 12 -11.04 0.79 -0.14
C VAL A 12 -11.10 1.25 1.30
N GLU A 13 -11.09 0.30 2.23
CA GLU A 13 -11.23 0.55 3.66
C GLU A 13 -10.21 -0.26 4.45
N CYS A 14 -9.73 0.27 5.58
CA CYS A 14 -8.81 -0.40 6.48
C CYS A 14 -9.28 -0.37 7.94
N ALA A 15 -8.86 -1.39 8.71
CA ALA A 15 -9.09 -1.47 10.15
C ALA A 15 -7.89 -2.17 10.83
N VAL A 16 -7.59 -1.79 12.07
CA VAL A 16 -6.49 -2.33 12.87
C VAL A 16 -7.03 -3.25 13.98
N ASP A 17 -6.31 -4.32 14.31
CA ASP A 17 -6.52 -5.20 15.48
C ASP A 17 -7.95 -5.61 15.77
N GLY A 18 -8.63 -6.20 14.78
CA GLY A 18 -9.98 -6.71 15.00
C GLY A 18 -11.08 -5.63 15.06
N SER A 19 -10.73 -4.33 15.10
CA SER A 19 -11.68 -3.22 15.13
C SER A 19 -12.77 -3.30 14.07
N THR A 20 -14.00 -2.99 14.45
CA THR A 20 -15.14 -2.88 13.53
C THR A 20 -15.19 -1.55 12.79
N ASP A 21 -14.34 -0.59 13.17
CA ASP A 21 -14.31 0.75 12.61
C ASP A 21 -13.43 0.77 11.36
N TRP A 22 -14.08 0.57 10.22
CA TRP A 22 -13.43 0.61 8.92
C TRP A 22 -13.28 2.06 8.45
N GLN A 23 -12.04 2.51 8.27
CA GLN A 23 -11.71 3.82 7.73
C GLN A 23 -11.54 3.74 6.21
N ILE A 24 -12.19 4.65 5.48
CA ILE A 24 -12.01 4.78 4.03
C ILE A 24 -10.62 5.35 3.75
N ILE A 25 -9.91 4.74 2.80
CA ILE A 25 -8.59 5.19 2.36
C ILE A 25 -8.63 5.62 0.90
N GLU A 26 -7.86 6.64 0.56
CA GLU A 26 -7.94 7.30 -0.74
C GLU A 26 -6.90 6.78 -1.72
N GLN A 27 -7.28 6.70 -2.98
CA GLN A 27 -6.36 6.44 -4.08
C GLN A 27 -5.40 7.62 -4.21
N LYS A 28 -4.10 7.36 -4.29
CA LYS A 28 -3.07 8.39 -4.46
C LYS A 28 -2.18 8.06 -5.64
N GLU A 29 -2.08 8.99 -6.58
CA GLU A 29 -1.09 8.89 -7.65
C GLU A 29 0.30 9.24 -7.14
N ALA A 30 1.13 8.22 -6.98
CA ALA A 30 2.53 8.36 -6.58
C ALA A 30 3.40 7.29 -7.24
N PRO A 31 4.71 7.51 -7.39
CA PRO A 31 5.62 6.43 -7.76
C PRO A 31 5.55 5.31 -6.73
N ASP A 32 5.55 4.05 -7.20
CA ASP A 32 5.56 2.92 -6.29
C ASP A 32 6.84 2.94 -5.43
N PRO A 33 6.73 2.90 -4.09
CA PRO A 33 7.88 3.03 -3.21
C PRO A 33 8.85 1.85 -3.32
N ASN A 34 8.36 0.63 -3.59
CA ASN A 34 9.21 -0.55 -3.76
C ASN A 34 9.98 -0.47 -5.07
N PHE A 35 9.31 -0.09 -6.17
CA PHE A 35 9.96 0.11 -7.46
C PHE A 35 10.98 1.25 -7.39
N THR A 36 10.63 2.36 -6.71
CA THR A 36 11.55 3.48 -6.48
C THR A 36 12.79 3.04 -5.69
N ARG A 37 12.63 2.17 -4.68
CA ARG A 37 13.75 1.60 -3.92
C ARG A 37 14.61 0.69 -4.80
N MET A 38 13.99 -0.15 -5.63
CA MET A 38 14.69 -1.05 -6.54
C MET A 38 15.51 -0.28 -7.59
N TYR A 39 14.92 0.74 -8.21
CA TYR A 39 15.61 1.64 -9.14
C TYR A 39 16.84 2.31 -8.49
N LYS A 40 16.71 2.76 -7.24
CA LYS A 40 17.85 3.32 -6.49
C LYS A 40 18.95 2.28 -6.24
N LEU A 41 18.58 1.06 -5.85
CA LEU A 41 19.56 -0.01 -5.60
C LEU A 41 20.28 -0.42 -6.89
N GLU A 42 19.56 -0.59 -7.99
CA GLU A 42 20.15 -0.91 -9.31
C GLU A 42 21.20 0.13 -9.71
N SER A 43 20.90 1.42 -9.54
CA SER A 43 21.82 2.52 -9.90
C SER A 43 23.16 2.49 -9.14
N GLN A 44 23.25 1.71 -8.05
CA GLN A 44 24.45 1.57 -7.22
C GLN A 44 25.25 0.29 -7.52
N VAL A 45 24.74 -0.61 -8.37
CA VAL A 45 25.41 -1.89 -8.68
C VAL A 45 26.54 -1.70 -9.69
N GLN A 46 27.69 -2.34 -9.43
CA GLN A 46 28.85 -2.38 -10.32
C GLN A 46 29.33 -3.84 -10.51
N PRO A 47 29.49 -4.31 -11.78
CA PRO A 47 29.16 -3.61 -13.02
C PRO A 47 27.65 -3.37 -13.18
N PRO A 48 27.22 -2.35 -13.96
CA PRO A 48 25.80 -2.05 -14.14
C PRO A 48 25.04 -3.23 -14.77
N ILE A 49 23.80 -3.44 -14.33
CA ILE A 49 22.89 -4.46 -14.87
C ILE A 49 22.20 -3.88 -16.11
N GLU A 50 22.21 -4.64 -17.21
CA GLU A 50 21.54 -4.28 -18.48
C GLU A 50 20.43 -5.31 -18.79
N PRO A 51 19.25 -4.88 -19.30
CA PRO A 51 18.86 -3.49 -19.55
C PRO A 51 18.48 -2.75 -18.26
N LYS A 52 18.78 -1.45 -18.21
CA LYS A 52 18.41 -0.59 -17.08
C LYS A 52 16.90 -0.52 -16.86
N LEU A 53 16.49 -0.44 -15.59
CA LEU A 53 15.12 -0.16 -15.21
C LEU A 53 14.69 1.22 -15.71
N THR A 54 13.44 1.31 -16.16
CA THR A 54 12.81 2.60 -16.46
C THR A 54 12.64 3.43 -15.19
N SER A 55 12.68 4.76 -15.33
CA SER A 55 12.45 5.65 -14.19
C SER A 55 11.06 5.40 -13.54
N PRO A 56 10.96 5.50 -12.20
CA PRO A 56 9.69 5.33 -11.50
C PRO A 56 8.64 6.34 -11.99
N LYS A 57 7.49 5.82 -12.43
CA LYS A 57 6.33 6.63 -12.86
C LYS A 57 5.24 6.60 -11.82
N LYS A 58 4.37 7.62 -11.83
CA LYS A 58 3.17 7.64 -11.00
C LYS A 58 2.28 6.44 -11.33
N SER A 59 1.83 5.78 -10.28
CA SER A 59 0.91 4.65 -10.36
C SER A 59 -0.46 5.03 -9.81
N MET A 60 -1.51 4.51 -10.43
CA MET A 60 -2.88 4.63 -9.92
C MET A 60 -3.24 3.50 -8.94
N HIS A 61 -2.41 2.49 -8.74
CA HIS A 61 -2.76 1.36 -7.88
C HIS A 61 -2.37 1.54 -6.40
N LEU A 62 -2.13 2.77 -5.96
CA LEU A 62 -1.73 3.05 -4.57
C LEU A 62 -2.90 3.67 -3.80
N TRP A 63 -3.15 3.14 -2.60
CA TRP A 63 -4.12 3.68 -1.63
C TRP A 63 -3.43 4.05 -0.33
N HIS A 64 -3.72 5.24 0.18
CA HIS A 64 -3.12 5.80 1.38
C HIS A 64 -4.18 6.00 2.45
N GLY A 65 -3.88 5.50 3.65
CA GLY A 65 -4.64 5.74 4.86
C GLY A 65 -3.71 6.13 5.99
N THR A 66 -4.26 6.77 7.00
CA THR A 66 -3.60 7.05 8.27
C THR A 66 -3.87 5.92 9.25
N LEU A 67 -2.86 5.49 9.98
CA LEU A 67 -3.05 4.58 11.10
C LEU A 67 -3.57 5.36 12.32
N PRO A 68 -4.31 4.72 13.24
CA PRO A 68 -4.62 5.30 14.55
C PRO A 68 -3.34 5.73 15.27
N THR A 69 -3.40 6.86 15.99
CA THR A 69 -2.24 7.45 16.66
C THR A 69 -2.04 6.94 18.08
N ASP A 70 -3.04 6.26 18.62
CA ASP A 70 -3.14 5.72 19.97
C ASP A 70 -2.84 4.21 20.02
N LEU A 71 -2.04 3.71 19.07
CA LEU A 71 -1.59 2.31 19.06
C LEU A 71 -0.49 2.11 20.10
N GLU A 72 -0.75 1.20 21.04
CA GLU A 72 0.24 0.74 22.01
C GLU A 72 1.47 0.13 21.30
N PRO A 73 2.66 0.20 21.88
CA PRO A 73 3.84 -0.46 21.32
C PRO A 73 3.64 -1.97 21.18
N GLY A 74 3.85 -2.51 19.99
CA GLY A 74 3.52 -3.91 19.73
C GLY A 74 3.46 -4.28 18.25
N THR A 75 3.01 -5.51 18.00
CA THR A 75 2.69 -5.98 16.64
C THR A 75 1.19 -5.92 16.45
N HIS A 76 0.78 -5.26 15.38
CA HIS A 76 -0.62 -5.02 15.04
C HIS A 76 -0.96 -5.63 13.69
N LEU A 77 -2.22 -6.01 13.51
CA LEU A 77 -2.75 -6.52 12.25
C LEU A 77 -3.56 -5.43 11.55
N LEU A 78 -3.05 -4.97 10.41
CA LEU A 78 -3.81 -4.15 9.47
C LEU A 78 -4.64 -5.07 8.56
N ARG A 79 -5.95 -4.90 8.57
CA ARG A 79 -6.89 -5.55 7.63
C ARG A 79 -7.38 -4.51 6.64
N VAL A 80 -7.55 -4.92 5.39
CA VAL A 80 -8.05 -4.07 4.32
C VAL A 80 -9.09 -4.83 3.52
N ARG A 81 -10.13 -4.10 3.11
CA ARG A 81 -11.12 -4.57 2.15
C ARG A 81 -11.22 -3.59 0.99
N ALA A 82 -11.31 -4.12 -0.22
CA ALA A 82 -11.56 -3.35 -1.42
C ALA A 82 -12.87 -3.83 -2.03
N THR A 83 -13.81 -2.90 -2.22
CA THR A 83 -15.07 -3.14 -2.92
C THR A 83 -14.98 -2.51 -4.30
N ASP A 84 -15.17 -3.30 -5.35
CA ASP A 84 -15.14 -2.79 -6.72
C ASP A 84 -16.49 -2.23 -7.18
N MET A 85 -16.53 -1.73 -8.42
CA MET A 85 -17.73 -1.14 -9.00
C MET A 85 -18.89 -2.13 -9.24
N HIS A 86 -18.64 -3.44 -9.12
CA HIS A 86 -19.64 -4.50 -9.23
C HIS A 86 -20.06 -5.04 -7.84
N GLY A 87 -19.60 -4.42 -6.76
CA GLY A 87 -19.89 -4.85 -5.39
C GLY A 87 -19.09 -6.07 -4.93
N ARG A 88 -18.09 -6.51 -5.69
CA ARG A 88 -17.22 -7.62 -5.26
C ARG A 88 -16.25 -7.13 -4.20
N VAL A 89 -16.12 -7.90 -3.11
CA VAL A 89 -15.26 -7.55 -1.98
C VAL A 89 -14.02 -8.45 -1.96
N PHE A 90 -12.86 -7.83 -1.89
CA PHE A 90 -11.56 -8.49 -1.77
C PHE A 90 -10.92 -8.10 -0.43
N TYR A 91 -10.23 -9.04 0.19
CA TYR A 91 -9.62 -8.84 1.51
C TYR A 91 -8.11 -9.00 1.44
N GLY A 92 -7.40 -8.19 2.23
CA GLY A 92 -5.97 -8.27 2.42
C GLY A 92 -5.61 -8.00 3.88
N GLN A 93 -4.47 -8.52 4.32
CA GLN A 93 -3.98 -8.30 5.67
C GLN A 93 -2.46 -8.17 5.68
N ARG A 94 -1.94 -7.39 6.62
CA ARG A 94 -0.51 -7.20 6.84
C ARG A 94 -0.25 -6.88 8.30
N THR A 95 0.82 -7.45 8.86
CA THR A 95 1.29 -7.06 10.19
C THR A 95 2.26 -5.88 10.11
N PHE A 96 2.23 -5.02 11.12
CA PHE A 96 3.21 -3.96 11.31
C PHE A 96 3.57 -3.83 12.79
N ARG A 97 4.71 -3.20 13.08
CA ARG A 97 5.20 -3.00 14.44
C ARG A 97 5.20 -1.52 14.78
N VAL A 98 4.64 -1.17 15.92
CA VAL A 98 4.81 0.13 16.58
C VAL A 98 5.97 0.00 17.56
N ALA A 99 6.95 0.88 17.43
CA ALA A 99 8.10 0.94 18.32
C ALA A 99 7.91 2.08 19.33
N ASN A 100 8.57 1.95 20.49
CA ASN A 100 8.71 3.02 21.48
C ASN A 100 9.54 4.18 20.94
#